data_AF-A0A2N5XT70-F1
#
_entry.id   AF-A0A2N5XT70-F1
#
_cell.length_a   1.000
_cell.length_b   1.000
_cell.length_c   1.000
_cell.angle_alpha   90.00
_cell.angle_beta   90.00
_cell.angle_gamma   90.00
#
_symmetry.space_group_name_H-M   'P 1'
#
loop_
_entity.id
_entity.type
_entity.pdbx_description
1 polymer ?
#
loop_
_entity_poly.entity_id
_entity_poly.type
_entity_poly.pdbx_seq_one_letter_code
_entity_poly.pdbx_strand_id
1 'polypeptide(L)'
;MRIFESKPLTKGNLKNNHIYITPFRDELPDDIVGGSTKDNPATHLITLEYDSETVDTYVPTTTKGVVRSFFHARGFVHTLFEQSGAQIGDIILFEEVAPYHLRLSLKAGSKMHGHTSPIIAEAEDYASYFEANLSDKEELALIYHAMRGKVSMGDLASHVGYDSYEPMNALYGRLGHKISDEFNLNPHLYDGKPVWISIISAWNKSENTTDRTFRSYLHEEVIQGMHLAGLLSEEDLEIALIMREHALSKQSQTTKLPSNTHAGKIFFTYVWGAPGDPTWPLTFATKAARTHAKKVLSEGDIVFTVGTKTDPTAPEFKGRVVGVYQVSDMEVNTRDYVGGLPTERHDDSVVERFPYALHPLKVWQIDQDDNLFSDLVGPLTGRHHLQARDTVVELDALTAEPLLALSKSEVSVAEPTTLLGMGRLAKKKSKLAPKHEGEYSGTFNEHDVWYVYILALRNERKQILAFKIGYSHCPQDRVDAHNKPIATEVTGLSWCLLMTQPMGNEDQARDAEQSLLKKFSGRCLESNGEIVSGVQENAISSALAEVLRER
;
A
#
# COMPACT_ATOMS: atom_id res chain seq x y z
N MET A 1 -16.59 -47.27 14.93
CA MET A 1 -16.17 -47.52 13.55
C MET A 1 -16.14 -46.17 12.86
N ARG A 2 -14.94 -45.66 12.56
CA ARG A 2 -14.75 -44.38 11.89
C ARG A 2 -14.56 -44.65 10.41
N ILE A 3 -15.18 -43.83 9.57
CA ILE A 3 -15.03 -43.90 8.12
C ILE A 3 -14.57 -42.53 7.67
N PHE A 4 -13.47 -42.48 6.96
CA PHE A 4 -12.95 -41.27 6.34
C PHE A 4 -13.17 -41.32 4.83
N GLU A 5 -13.36 -40.17 4.20
CA GLU A 5 -13.52 -40.07 2.74
C GLU A 5 -12.30 -39.36 2.14
N SER A 6 -11.79 -39.88 1.01
CA SER A 6 -10.82 -39.14 0.20
C SER A 6 -11.46 -37.94 -0.49
N LYS A 7 -10.63 -37.05 -1.05
CA LYS A 7 -11.09 -36.18 -2.14
C LYS A 7 -11.56 -37.03 -3.33
N PRO A 8 -12.45 -36.51 -4.21
CA PRO A 8 -12.77 -37.15 -5.49
C PRO A 8 -11.50 -37.41 -6.29
N LEU A 9 -11.35 -38.61 -6.85
CA LEU A 9 -10.17 -39.01 -7.59
C LEU A 9 -9.96 -38.12 -8.82
N THR A 10 -8.78 -37.55 -8.94
CA THR A 10 -8.35 -36.78 -10.10
C THR A 10 -7.66 -37.69 -11.12
N LYS A 11 -7.45 -37.19 -12.34
CA LYS A 11 -6.61 -37.88 -13.33
C LYS A 11 -5.19 -38.08 -12.81
N GLY A 12 -4.68 -37.12 -12.03
CA GLY A 12 -3.36 -37.19 -11.38
C GLY A 12 -3.27 -38.34 -10.39
N ASN A 13 -4.32 -38.57 -9.59
CA ASN A 13 -4.41 -39.72 -8.69
C ASN A 13 -4.26 -41.03 -9.46
N LEU A 14 -5.06 -41.23 -10.50
CA LEU A 14 -5.06 -42.47 -11.30
C LEU A 14 -3.73 -42.67 -12.04
N LYS A 15 -3.14 -41.61 -12.59
CA LYS A 15 -1.86 -41.70 -13.32
C LYS A 15 -0.69 -42.03 -12.40
N ASN A 16 -0.64 -41.42 -11.22
CA ASN A 16 0.49 -41.53 -10.29
C ASN A 16 0.27 -42.59 -9.19
N ASN A 17 -0.89 -43.24 -9.18
CA ASN A 17 -1.25 -44.28 -8.21
C ASN A 17 -1.20 -43.80 -6.75
N HIS A 18 -1.79 -42.65 -6.45
CA HIS A 18 -2.03 -42.21 -5.08
C HIS A 18 -3.46 -41.76 -4.84
N ILE A 19 -3.84 -41.81 -3.56
CA ILE A 19 -5.09 -41.28 -3.05
C ILE A 19 -4.75 -40.16 -2.08
N TYR A 20 -5.40 -39.00 -2.24
CA TYR A 20 -5.23 -37.89 -1.30
C TYR A 20 -6.00 -38.17 -0.01
N ILE A 21 -5.26 -38.12 1.11
CA ILE A 21 -5.78 -38.28 2.47
C ILE A 21 -5.91 -36.95 3.21
N THR A 22 -5.68 -35.82 2.53
CA THR A 22 -5.79 -34.47 3.08
C THR A 22 -7.04 -34.26 3.97
N PRO A 23 -8.26 -34.73 3.59
CA PRO A 23 -9.45 -34.47 4.40
C PRO A 23 -9.44 -35.04 5.82
N PHE A 24 -8.60 -36.05 6.08
CA PHE A 24 -8.55 -36.73 7.37
C PHE A 24 -7.11 -36.99 7.85
N ARG A 25 -6.10 -36.35 7.23
CA ARG A 25 -4.69 -36.55 7.58
C ARG A 25 -4.42 -36.27 9.06
N ASP A 26 -5.02 -35.20 9.58
CA ASP A 26 -4.87 -34.78 10.99
C ASP A 26 -5.56 -35.72 11.99
N GLU A 27 -6.39 -36.65 11.51
CA GLU A 27 -7.02 -37.68 12.33
C GLU A 27 -6.16 -38.95 12.44
N LEU A 28 -5.09 -39.05 11.63
CA LEU A 28 -4.17 -40.17 11.67
C LEU A 28 -3.09 -39.96 12.75
N PRO A 29 -2.55 -41.04 13.35
CA PRO A 29 -1.49 -40.92 14.36
C PRO A 29 -0.21 -40.31 13.78
N ASP A 30 0.39 -39.32 14.46
CA ASP A 30 1.61 -38.64 13.98
C ASP A 30 2.81 -39.58 13.77
N ASP A 31 2.84 -40.71 14.48
CA ASP A 31 3.92 -41.69 14.44
C ASP A 31 3.91 -42.59 13.18
N ILE A 32 2.95 -42.41 12.27
CA ILE A 32 2.94 -42.99 10.93
C ILE A 32 3.62 -42.10 9.87
N VAL A 33 4.17 -40.96 10.25
CA VAL A 33 4.93 -40.09 9.34
C VAL A 33 6.38 -40.58 9.24
N GLY A 34 6.83 -40.83 8.02
CA GLY A 34 8.16 -41.36 7.69
C GLY A 34 9.00 -40.42 6.84
N GLY A 35 10.21 -40.85 6.50
CA GLY A 35 11.11 -40.17 5.59
C GLY A 35 10.64 -40.15 4.13
N SER A 36 11.46 -39.56 3.28
CA SER A 36 11.15 -39.39 1.84
C SER A 36 11.36 -40.63 0.98
N THR A 37 11.97 -41.69 1.53
CA THR A 37 12.27 -42.94 0.82
C THR A 37 11.84 -44.15 1.63
N LYS A 38 11.62 -45.28 0.94
CA LYS A 38 11.30 -46.59 1.56
C LYS A 38 12.31 -47.02 2.63
N ASP A 39 13.55 -46.57 2.51
CA ASP A 39 14.65 -46.95 3.42
C ASP A 39 14.60 -46.19 4.75
N ASN A 40 13.73 -45.18 4.87
CA ASN A 40 13.50 -44.42 6.10
C ASN A 40 11.99 -44.40 6.45
N PRO A 41 11.41 -45.56 6.84
CA PRO A 41 9.98 -45.64 7.16
C PRO A 41 9.64 -44.89 8.45
N ALA A 42 8.33 -44.72 8.70
CA ALA A 42 7.82 -44.20 9.95
C ALA A 42 8.09 -45.15 11.14
N THR A 43 7.90 -44.63 12.36
CA THR A 43 8.06 -45.44 13.59
C THR A 43 7.02 -46.55 13.66
N HIS A 44 5.77 -46.26 13.26
CA HIS A 44 4.71 -47.23 13.12
C HIS A 44 4.18 -47.25 11.69
N LEU A 45 3.83 -48.44 11.21
CA LEU A 45 3.20 -48.62 9.90
C LEU A 45 1.69 -48.77 10.09
N ILE A 46 0.95 -48.27 9.12
CA ILE A 46 -0.49 -48.48 8.98
C ILE A 46 -0.75 -49.58 7.94
N THR A 47 -1.58 -50.55 8.28
CA THR A 47 -2.01 -51.58 7.33
C THR A 47 -3.21 -51.04 6.53
N LEU A 48 -3.11 -51.08 5.20
CA LEU A 48 -4.23 -50.85 4.30
C LEU A 48 -4.73 -52.20 3.78
N GLU A 49 -6.03 -52.42 3.80
CA GLU A 49 -6.71 -53.63 3.33
C GLU A 49 -7.69 -53.28 2.20
N TYR A 50 -7.65 -53.99 1.07
CA TYR A 50 -8.67 -53.93 0.03
C TYR A 50 -8.92 -55.34 -0.50
N ASP A 51 -10.16 -55.82 -0.37
CA ASP A 51 -10.54 -57.21 -0.64
C ASP A 51 -9.63 -58.22 0.11
N SER A 52 -8.87 -59.05 -0.60
CA SER A 52 -7.92 -60.00 0.00
C SER A 52 -6.48 -59.48 0.10
N GLU A 53 -6.20 -58.27 -0.38
CA GLU A 53 -4.86 -57.69 -0.38
C GLU A 53 -4.65 -56.77 0.82
N THR A 54 -3.47 -56.87 1.42
CA THR A 54 -3.05 -56.00 2.52
C THR A 54 -1.63 -55.47 2.28
N VAL A 55 -1.36 -54.23 2.68
CA VAL A 55 -0.02 -53.64 2.64
C VAL A 55 0.24 -52.81 3.89
N ASP A 56 1.44 -52.94 4.46
CA ASP A 56 1.91 -52.01 5.49
C ASP A 56 2.54 -50.78 4.83
N THR A 57 2.12 -49.60 5.28
CA THR A 57 2.54 -48.33 4.69
C THR A 57 2.67 -47.24 5.74
N TYR A 58 3.04 -46.04 5.29
CA TYR A 58 3.21 -44.86 6.11
C TYR A 58 2.98 -43.61 5.25
N VAL A 59 2.89 -42.44 5.88
CA VAL A 59 2.79 -41.16 5.19
C VAL A 59 4.20 -40.61 4.97
N PRO A 60 4.70 -40.50 3.73
CA PRO A 60 6.05 -40.03 3.48
C PRO A 60 6.18 -38.52 3.61
N THR A 61 7.42 -38.06 3.78
CA THR A 61 7.80 -36.64 3.69
C THR A 61 8.42 -36.32 2.32
N THR A 62 8.51 -35.05 1.96
CA THR A 62 9.35 -34.59 0.85
C THR A 62 10.82 -34.66 1.24
N THR A 63 11.74 -34.50 0.27
CA THR A 63 13.17 -34.36 0.57
C THR A 63 13.49 -33.16 1.47
N LYS A 64 12.57 -32.19 1.53
CA LYS A 64 12.65 -30.98 2.35
C LYS A 64 11.90 -31.14 3.70
N GLY A 65 11.39 -32.34 4.02
CA GLY A 65 10.77 -32.65 5.32
C GLY A 65 9.28 -32.33 5.43
N VAL A 66 8.62 -31.87 4.36
CA VAL A 66 7.18 -31.57 4.36
C VAL A 66 6.38 -32.86 4.29
N VAL A 67 5.35 -33.03 5.15
CA VAL A 67 4.51 -34.23 5.16
C VAL A 67 3.63 -34.26 3.90
N ARG A 68 3.60 -35.39 3.20
CA ARG A 68 2.81 -35.54 1.96
C ARG A 68 1.37 -35.94 2.25
N SER A 69 0.47 -35.62 1.35
CA SER A 69 -0.96 -35.88 1.50
C SER A 69 -1.42 -37.26 0.99
N PHE A 70 -0.55 -38.27 0.97
CA PHE A 70 -0.87 -39.61 0.48
C PHE A 70 -0.03 -40.69 1.18
N PHE A 71 -0.46 -41.95 1.13
CA PHE A 71 0.34 -43.09 1.61
C PHE A 71 1.44 -43.50 0.61
N HIS A 72 2.58 -43.97 1.12
CA HIS A 72 3.73 -44.37 0.29
C HIS A 72 3.42 -45.59 -0.62
N ALA A 73 2.43 -46.43 -0.30
CA ALA A 73 2.14 -47.69 -1.00
C ALA A 73 1.53 -47.54 -2.41
N ARG A 74 2.26 -46.92 -3.35
CA ARG A 74 1.81 -46.68 -4.74
C ARG A 74 1.42 -47.95 -5.50
N GLY A 75 2.15 -49.04 -5.28
CA GLY A 75 1.86 -50.33 -5.94
C GLY A 75 0.51 -50.92 -5.51
N PHE A 76 0.17 -50.83 -4.22
CA PHE A 76 -1.14 -51.27 -3.70
C PHE A 76 -2.27 -50.41 -4.25
N VAL A 77 -2.07 -49.08 -4.30
CA VAL A 77 -3.07 -48.16 -4.85
C VAL A 77 -3.32 -48.41 -6.35
N HIS A 78 -2.27 -48.75 -7.12
CA HIS A 78 -2.43 -49.17 -8.51
C HIS A 78 -3.33 -50.40 -8.62
N THR A 79 -3.04 -51.46 -7.85
CA THR A 79 -3.85 -52.68 -7.83
C THR A 79 -5.30 -52.39 -7.43
N LEU A 80 -5.51 -51.56 -6.40
CA LEU A 80 -6.84 -51.11 -5.98
C LEU A 80 -7.59 -50.43 -7.13
N PHE A 81 -6.95 -49.49 -7.85
CA PHE A 81 -7.60 -48.79 -8.97
C PHE A 81 -7.96 -49.75 -10.12
N GLU A 82 -7.07 -50.68 -10.46
CA GLU A 82 -7.34 -51.69 -11.48
C GLU A 82 -8.48 -52.63 -11.10
N GLN A 83 -8.47 -53.16 -9.86
CA GLN A 83 -9.48 -54.12 -9.38
C GLN A 83 -10.86 -53.48 -9.18
N SER A 84 -10.88 -52.24 -8.68
CA SER A 84 -12.13 -51.51 -8.43
C SER A 84 -12.73 -50.88 -9.70
N GLY A 85 -11.93 -50.69 -10.74
CA GLY A 85 -12.33 -49.94 -11.94
C GLY A 85 -12.52 -48.45 -11.67
N ALA A 86 -11.79 -47.90 -10.70
CA ALA A 86 -11.90 -46.52 -10.25
C ALA A 86 -11.80 -45.51 -11.40
N GLN A 87 -12.68 -44.51 -11.38
CA GLN A 87 -12.77 -43.45 -12.38
C GLN A 87 -12.56 -42.08 -11.74
N ILE A 88 -12.31 -41.07 -12.59
CA ILE A 88 -12.25 -39.68 -12.17
C ILE A 88 -13.58 -39.29 -11.50
N GLY A 89 -13.49 -38.72 -10.31
CA GLY A 89 -14.64 -38.30 -9.50
C GLY A 89 -15.12 -39.31 -8.46
N ASP A 90 -14.63 -40.56 -8.49
CA ASP A 90 -14.94 -41.54 -7.45
C ASP A 90 -14.29 -41.17 -6.11
N ILE A 91 -14.80 -41.71 -5.01
CA ILE A 91 -14.30 -41.46 -3.65
C ILE A 91 -13.83 -42.78 -3.04
N ILE A 92 -12.65 -42.77 -2.43
CA ILE A 92 -12.16 -43.90 -1.63
C ILE A 92 -12.60 -43.69 -0.18
N LEU A 93 -13.25 -44.69 0.38
CA LEU A 93 -13.62 -44.74 1.79
C LEU A 93 -12.53 -45.50 2.56
N PHE A 94 -12.12 -44.96 3.70
CA PHE A 94 -11.16 -45.56 4.63
C PHE A 94 -11.88 -45.90 5.93
N GLU A 95 -12.19 -47.17 6.14
CA GLU A 95 -12.84 -47.69 7.35
C GLU A 95 -11.77 -48.13 8.36
N GLU A 96 -11.76 -47.51 9.54
CA GLU A 96 -10.88 -47.94 10.63
C GLU A 96 -11.46 -49.21 11.30
N VAL A 97 -10.83 -50.36 11.02
CA VAL A 97 -11.25 -51.68 11.53
C VAL A 97 -10.51 -52.08 12.81
N ALA A 98 -9.30 -51.54 13.01
CA ALA A 98 -8.50 -51.64 14.23
C ALA A 98 -7.51 -50.46 14.28
N PRO A 99 -6.89 -50.16 15.44
CA PRO A 99 -5.81 -49.17 15.49
C PRO A 99 -4.73 -49.50 14.45
N TYR A 100 -4.32 -48.50 13.67
CA TYR A 100 -3.36 -48.65 12.56
C TYR A 100 -3.81 -49.61 11.44
N HIS A 101 -5.11 -49.86 11.28
CA HIS A 101 -5.63 -50.72 10.21
C HIS A 101 -6.86 -50.09 9.53
N LEU A 102 -6.71 -49.74 8.25
CA LEU A 102 -7.75 -49.16 7.41
C LEU A 102 -8.17 -50.14 6.31
N ARG A 103 -9.46 -50.45 6.24
CA ARG A 103 -10.08 -51.13 5.10
C ARG A 103 -10.58 -50.12 4.09
N LEU A 104 -10.20 -50.28 2.83
CA LEU A 104 -10.58 -49.40 1.75
C LEU A 104 -11.78 -49.95 0.98
N SER A 105 -12.62 -49.05 0.48
CA SER A 105 -13.67 -49.38 -0.49
C SER A 105 -13.92 -48.21 -1.45
N LEU A 106 -14.45 -48.51 -2.65
CA LEU A 106 -14.77 -47.50 -3.65
C LEU A 106 -16.24 -47.09 -3.52
N LYS A 107 -16.48 -45.79 -3.43
CA LYS A 107 -17.80 -45.17 -3.55
C LYS A 107 -17.87 -44.45 -4.89
N ALA A 108 -18.75 -44.92 -5.77
CA ALA A 108 -18.95 -44.31 -7.08
C ALA A 108 -19.28 -42.82 -6.92
N GLY A 109 -18.53 -41.98 -7.62
CA GLY A 109 -18.75 -40.55 -7.65
C GLY A 109 -20.07 -40.22 -8.33
N SER A 110 -20.69 -39.11 -7.92
CA SER A 110 -21.74 -38.52 -8.76
C SER A 110 -21.09 -38.14 -10.09
N LYS A 111 -21.62 -38.61 -11.23
CA LYS A 111 -21.12 -38.21 -12.56
C LYS A 111 -20.96 -36.69 -12.58
N MET A 112 -19.71 -36.23 -12.59
CA MET A 112 -19.38 -34.81 -12.76
C MET A 112 -20.02 -34.37 -14.07
N HIS A 113 -21.19 -33.73 -13.96
CA HIS A 113 -21.96 -33.26 -15.11
C HIS A 113 -21.15 -32.14 -15.76
N GLY A 114 -20.57 -32.41 -16.94
CA GLY A 114 -20.31 -31.44 -18.01
C GLY A 114 -19.83 -30.05 -17.62
N HIS A 115 -18.98 -29.90 -16.60
CA HIS A 115 -18.32 -28.64 -16.35
C HIS A 115 -17.24 -28.46 -17.42
N THR A 116 -17.29 -27.31 -18.10
CA THR A 116 -16.16 -26.74 -18.84
C THR A 116 -14.88 -27.01 -18.05
N SER A 117 -13.94 -27.81 -18.59
CA SER A 117 -12.87 -28.41 -17.80
C SER A 117 -12.10 -27.36 -16.98
N PRO A 118 -11.62 -27.71 -15.77
CA PRO A 118 -11.05 -26.75 -14.85
C PRO A 118 -9.85 -26.04 -15.47
N ILE A 119 -9.75 -24.74 -15.17
CA ILE A 119 -8.64 -23.88 -15.60
C ILE A 119 -7.41 -24.10 -14.70
N ILE A 120 -7.61 -24.62 -13.50
CA ILE A 120 -6.59 -24.79 -12.46
C ILE A 120 -6.65 -26.21 -11.89
N ALA A 121 -5.50 -26.71 -11.44
CA ALA A 121 -5.41 -27.98 -10.72
C ALA A 121 -5.70 -27.79 -9.22
N GLU A 122 -5.82 -28.89 -8.49
CA GLU A 122 -5.79 -28.87 -7.02
C GLU A 122 -4.36 -28.64 -6.50
N ALA A 123 -4.23 -28.14 -5.26
CA ALA A 123 -2.94 -27.87 -4.64
C ALA A 123 -2.01 -29.09 -4.64
N GLU A 124 -2.55 -30.28 -4.34
CA GLU A 124 -1.74 -31.49 -4.30
C GLU A 124 -1.26 -31.95 -5.69
N ASP A 125 -2.02 -31.67 -6.75
CA ASP A 125 -1.60 -31.93 -8.13
C ASP A 125 -0.45 -31.00 -8.53
N TYR A 126 -0.53 -29.70 -8.19
CA TYR A 126 0.59 -28.77 -8.35
C TYR A 126 1.83 -29.23 -7.57
N ALA A 127 1.66 -29.66 -6.31
CA ALA A 127 2.76 -30.14 -5.49
C ALA A 127 3.49 -31.32 -6.14
N SER A 128 2.73 -32.33 -6.61
CA SER A 128 3.29 -33.48 -7.31
C SER A 128 4.03 -33.10 -8.58
N TYR A 129 3.57 -32.09 -9.31
CA TYR A 129 4.27 -31.61 -10.49
C TYR A 129 5.57 -30.87 -10.11
N PHE A 130 5.50 -29.99 -9.12
CA PHE A 130 6.59 -29.11 -8.72
C PHE A 130 7.82 -29.86 -8.21
N GLU A 131 7.63 -30.93 -7.43
CA GLU A 131 8.72 -31.72 -6.90
C GLU A 131 9.54 -32.45 -7.98
N ALA A 132 8.91 -32.80 -9.10
CA ALA A 132 9.51 -33.68 -10.10
C ALA A 132 9.97 -32.94 -11.37
N ASN A 133 9.38 -31.78 -11.69
CA ASN A 133 9.45 -31.23 -13.04
C ASN A 133 9.85 -29.75 -13.14
N LEU A 134 10.13 -29.07 -12.02
CA LEU A 134 10.60 -27.68 -12.05
C LEU A 134 12.09 -27.59 -12.38
N SER A 135 12.43 -26.64 -13.24
CA SER A 135 13.79 -26.11 -13.37
C SER A 135 14.07 -25.04 -12.32
N ASP A 136 15.35 -24.80 -12.00
CA ASP A 136 15.79 -23.78 -11.04
C ASP A 136 15.19 -22.39 -11.30
N LYS A 137 15.06 -22.01 -12.58
CA LYS A 137 14.46 -20.72 -12.97
C LYS A 137 12.95 -20.68 -12.81
N GLU A 138 12.25 -21.81 -13.00
CA GLU A 138 10.81 -21.90 -12.75
C GLU A 138 10.55 -21.84 -11.24
N GLU A 139 11.33 -22.54 -10.42
CA GLU A 139 11.26 -22.48 -8.94
C GLU A 139 11.50 -21.06 -8.41
N LEU A 140 12.62 -20.43 -8.80
CA LEU A 140 12.94 -19.05 -8.38
C LEU A 140 11.83 -18.06 -8.74
N ALA A 141 11.29 -18.16 -9.96
CA ALA A 141 10.24 -17.27 -10.40
C ALA A 141 8.93 -17.48 -9.61
N LEU A 142 8.53 -18.74 -9.36
CA LEU A 142 7.33 -19.05 -8.60
C LEU A 142 7.42 -18.54 -7.17
N ILE A 143 8.55 -18.78 -6.48
CA ILE A 143 8.79 -18.29 -5.12
C ILE A 143 8.68 -16.75 -5.10
N TYR A 144 9.35 -16.06 -6.02
CA TYR A 144 9.25 -14.60 -6.09
C TYR A 144 7.83 -14.11 -6.37
N HIS A 145 7.10 -14.79 -7.25
CA HIS A 145 5.72 -14.44 -7.57
C HIS A 145 4.82 -14.59 -6.33
N ALA A 146 4.92 -15.72 -5.62
CA ALA A 146 4.18 -15.99 -4.40
C ALA A 146 4.42 -14.89 -3.34
N MET A 147 5.69 -14.59 -3.05
CA MET A 147 6.09 -13.67 -1.99
C MET A 147 5.80 -12.20 -2.28
N ARG A 148 5.49 -11.84 -3.53
CA ARG A 148 5.22 -10.46 -3.94
C ARG A 148 3.77 -10.21 -4.32
N GLY A 149 2.95 -11.27 -4.39
CA GLY A 149 1.55 -11.21 -4.80
C GLY A 149 1.40 -10.76 -6.24
N LYS A 150 1.24 -9.45 -6.48
CA LYS A 150 0.94 -8.88 -7.80
C LYS A 150 2.19 -8.36 -8.53
N VAL A 151 2.72 -9.15 -9.46
CA VAL A 151 3.97 -8.87 -10.20
C VAL A 151 3.77 -8.82 -11.70
N SER A 152 4.62 -8.07 -12.40
CA SER A 152 4.69 -8.08 -13.87
C SER A 152 5.71 -9.10 -14.36
N MET A 153 5.61 -9.50 -15.64
CA MET A 153 6.65 -10.34 -16.28
C MET A 153 8.03 -9.68 -16.28
N GLY A 154 8.09 -8.34 -16.30
CA GLY A 154 9.35 -7.60 -16.19
C GLY A 154 9.98 -7.70 -14.80
N ASP A 155 9.17 -7.71 -13.74
CA ASP A 155 9.65 -7.91 -12.37
C ASP A 155 10.22 -9.33 -12.20
N LEU A 156 9.49 -10.34 -12.71
CA LEU A 156 9.93 -11.74 -12.70
C LEU A 156 11.21 -11.93 -13.52
N ALA A 157 11.26 -11.37 -14.73
CA ALA A 157 12.45 -11.43 -15.59
C ALA A 157 13.69 -10.87 -14.90
N SER A 158 13.56 -9.69 -14.29
CA SER A 158 14.65 -9.05 -13.56
C SER A 158 15.13 -9.92 -12.40
N HIS A 159 14.21 -10.59 -11.69
CA HIS A 159 14.54 -11.46 -10.57
C HIS A 159 15.30 -12.73 -10.99
N VAL A 160 14.89 -13.37 -12.09
CA VAL A 160 15.56 -14.59 -12.58
C VAL A 160 16.76 -14.34 -13.51
N GLY A 161 17.18 -13.09 -13.65
CA GLY A 161 18.35 -12.69 -14.44
C GLY A 161 18.13 -12.69 -15.96
N TYR A 162 16.94 -12.33 -16.43
CA TYR A 162 16.68 -12.01 -17.83
C TYR A 162 16.70 -10.51 -18.08
N ASP A 163 17.26 -10.09 -19.21
CA ASP A 163 17.37 -8.67 -19.61
C ASP A 163 16.02 -8.07 -20.06
N SER A 164 15.03 -8.92 -20.38
CA SER A 164 13.73 -8.50 -20.89
C SER A 164 12.62 -9.46 -20.47
N TYR A 165 11.36 -9.06 -20.66
CA TYR A 165 10.21 -9.84 -20.19
C TYR A 165 9.85 -11.01 -21.12
N GLU A 166 10.30 -11.01 -22.38
CA GLU A 166 9.92 -12.02 -23.39
C GLU A 166 10.40 -13.45 -23.02
N PRO A 167 11.66 -13.66 -22.59
CA PRO A 167 12.11 -14.98 -22.12
C PRO A 167 11.33 -15.47 -20.89
N MET A 168 10.95 -14.56 -20.00
CA MET A 168 10.17 -14.86 -18.80
C MET A 168 8.74 -15.26 -19.15
N ASN A 169 8.10 -14.51 -20.05
CA ASN A 169 6.77 -14.81 -20.55
C ASN A 169 6.73 -16.18 -21.26
N ALA A 170 7.77 -16.51 -22.03
CA ALA A 170 7.91 -17.83 -22.66
C ALA A 170 8.14 -18.95 -21.64
N LEU A 171 8.88 -18.70 -20.56
CA LEU A 171 9.12 -19.66 -19.47
C LEU A 171 7.81 -19.97 -18.73
N TYR A 172 7.06 -18.96 -18.30
CA TYR A 172 5.76 -19.15 -17.63
C TYR A 172 4.71 -19.76 -18.57
N GLY A 173 4.69 -19.37 -19.84
CA GLY A 173 3.81 -19.97 -20.84
C GLY A 173 4.09 -21.47 -21.02
N ARG A 174 5.36 -21.87 -21.11
CA ARG A 174 5.74 -23.31 -21.18
C ARG A 174 5.39 -24.06 -19.91
N LEU A 175 5.64 -23.47 -18.74
CA LEU A 175 5.28 -24.08 -17.45
C LEU A 175 3.77 -24.36 -17.37
N GLY A 176 2.95 -23.35 -17.66
CA GLY A 176 1.51 -23.49 -17.70
C GLY A 176 1.05 -24.57 -18.70
N HIS A 177 1.66 -24.62 -19.89
CA HIS A 177 1.36 -25.65 -20.90
C HIS A 177 1.67 -27.07 -20.42
N LYS A 178 2.86 -27.31 -19.84
CA LYS A 178 3.25 -28.63 -19.33
C LYS A 178 2.29 -29.11 -18.23
N ILE A 179 1.93 -28.22 -17.29
CA ILE A 179 0.97 -28.51 -16.23
C ILE A 179 -0.42 -28.81 -16.81
N SER A 180 -0.82 -28.02 -17.82
CA SER A 180 -2.07 -28.22 -18.54
C SER A 180 -2.15 -29.60 -19.20
N ASP A 181 -1.07 -30.04 -19.85
CA ASP A 181 -0.99 -31.37 -20.48
C ASP A 181 -1.05 -32.49 -19.44
N GLU A 182 -0.34 -32.32 -18.32
CA GLU A 182 -0.26 -33.30 -17.24
C GLU A 182 -1.65 -33.57 -16.63
N PHE A 183 -2.36 -32.49 -16.29
CA PHE A 183 -3.64 -32.57 -15.58
C PHE A 183 -4.87 -32.35 -16.46
N ASN A 184 -4.68 -32.23 -17.79
CA ASN A 184 -5.74 -31.98 -18.77
C ASN A 184 -6.60 -30.74 -18.45
N LEU A 185 -5.92 -29.63 -18.13
CA LEU A 185 -6.53 -28.34 -17.82
C LEU A 185 -6.78 -27.54 -19.10
N ASN A 186 -7.67 -26.54 -19.03
CA ASN A 186 -7.92 -25.63 -20.13
C ASN A 186 -7.47 -24.20 -19.78
N PRO A 187 -6.54 -23.59 -20.55
CA PRO A 187 -6.16 -22.21 -20.30
C PRO A 187 -7.29 -21.24 -20.69
N HIS A 188 -7.25 -20.04 -20.13
CA HIS A 188 -8.01 -18.91 -20.66
C HIS A 188 -7.67 -18.64 -22.13
N LEU A 189 -8.69 -18.28 -22.91
CA LEU A 189 -8.52 -17.83 -24.27
C LEU A 189 -8.53 -16.30 -24.32
N TYR A 190 -7.55 -15.71 -24.99
CA TYR A 190 -7.51 -14.30 -25.33
C TYR A 190 -7.42 -14.17 -26.85
N ASP A 191 -8.42 -13.52 -27.46
CA ASP A 191 -8.54 -13.41 -28.92
C ASP A 191 -8.44 -14.78 -29.63
N GLY A 192 -9.12 -15.79 -29.07
CA GLY A 192 -9.12 -17.16 -29.56
C GLY A 192 -7.83 -17.96 -29.35
N LYS A 193 -6.80 -17.37 -28.72
CA LYS A 193 -5.51 -18.04 -28.46
C LYS A 193 -5.37 -18.43 -26.98
N PRO A 194 -4.77 -19.60 -26.68
CA PRO A 194 -4.56 -20.03 -25.30
C PRO A 194 -3.52 -19.17 -24.59
N VAL A 195 -3.87 -18.71 -23.39
CA VAL A 195 -3.02 -17.95 -22.48
C VAL A 195 -2.60 -18.88 -21.36
N TRP A 196 -1.57 -19.70 -21.61
CA TRP A 196 -1.15 -20.80 -20.71
C TRP A 196 -0.78 -20.36 -19.30
N ILE A 197 -0.33 -19.11 -19.12
CA ILE A 197 -0.06 -18.58 -17.79
C ILE A 197 -1.30 -18.56 -16.88
N SER A 198 -2.51 -18.56 -17.43
CA SER A 198 -3.76 -18.67 -16.66
C SER A 198 -3.89 -19.95 -15.83
N ILE A 199 -3.14 -20.99 -16.18
CA ILE A 199 -3.07 -22.23 -15.42
C ILE A 199 -2.36 -22.01 -14.07
N ILE A 200 -1.49 -21.02 -13.96
CA ILE A 200 -0.68 -20.78 -12.75
C ILE A 200 -0.99 -19.45 -12.07
N SER A 201 -1.50 -18.46 -12.81
CA SER A 201 -1.80 -17.14 -12.27
C SER A 201 -3.10 -16.55 -12.79
N ALA A 202 -3.66 -15.64 -12.01
CA ALA A 202 -4.81 -14.83 -12.36
C ALA A 202 -4.40 -13.36 -12.54
N TRP A 203 -5.26 -12.59 -13.20
CA TRP A 203 -5.08 -11.16 -13.40
C TRP A 203 -6.44 -10.46 -13.52
N ASN A 204 -6.43 -9.14 -13.33
CA ASN A 204 -7.64 -8.33 -13.37
C ASN A 204 -7.96 -7.91 -14.81
N LYS A 205 -9.09 -8.38 -15.36
CA LYS A 205 -9.54 -8.02 -16.72
C LYS A 205 -9.91 -6.55 -16.90
N SER A 206 -10.18 -5.83 -15.80
CA SER A 206 -10.52 -4.40 -15.80
C SER A 206 -9.31 -3.48 -15.87
N GLU A 207 -8.09 -4.01 -15.75
CA GLU A 207 -6.87 -3.21 -15.93
C GLU A 207 -6.66 -2.99 -17.43
N ASN A 208 -6.80 -1.73 -17.84
CA ASN A 208 -6.68 -1.28 -19.21
C ASN A 208 -5.36 -1.78 -19.82
N THR A 209 -5.45 -2.68 -20.81
CA THR A 209 -4.31 -3.32 -21.49
C THR A 209 -3.45 -2.35 -22.31
N THR A 210 -3.77 -1.05 -22.28
CA THR A 210 -2.98 0.01 -22.92
C THR A 210 -1.69 0.33 -22.17
N ASP A 211 -1.60 0.00 -20.88
CA ASP A 211 -0.37 0.17 -20.12
C ASP A 211 0.48 -1.11 -20.23
N ARG A 212 1.73 -0.98 -20.70
CA ARG A 212 2.61 -2.10 -21.12
C ARG A 212 3.10 -2.99 -19.96
N THR A 213 2.42 -3.00 -18.82
CA THR A 213 2.82 -3.75 -17.62
C THR A 213 1.68 -4.65 -17.15
N PHE A 214 1.43 -5.73 -17.90
CA PHE A 214 0.56 -6.82 -17.45
C PHE A 214 1.06 -7.35 -16.10
N ARG A 215 0.17 -7.35 -15.10
CA ARG A 215 0.46 -7.83 -13.74
C ARG A 215 -0.49 -8.96 -13.37
N SER A 216 0.07 -10.00 -12.75
CA SER A 216 -0.66 -11.20 -12.34
C SER A 216 -0.28 -11.60 -10.91
N TYR A 217 -1.10 -12.42 -10.28
CA TYR A 217 -0.87 -13.04 -8.97
C TYR A 217 -1.14 -14.54 -9.07
N LEU A 218 -0.41 -15.36 -8.32
CA LEU A 218 -0.59 -16.81 -8.36
C LEU A 218 -1.98 -17.21 -7.84
N HIS A 219 -2.51 -18.32 -8.37
CA HIS A 219 -3.69 -18.97 -7.78
C HIS A 219 -3.35 -19.48 -6.38
N GLU A 220 -4.37 -19.60 -5.53
CA GLU A 220 -4.17 -20.06 -4.14
C GLU A 220 -3.71 -21.51 -4.11
N GLU A 221 -4.29 -22.34 -4.96
CA GLU A 221 -3.96 -23.74 -5.15
C GLU A 221 -2.50 -23.91 -5.59
N VAL A 222 -1.97 -22.97 -6.38
CA VAL A 222 -0.56 -22.96 -6.77
C VAL A 222 0.33 -22.66 -5.56
N ILE A 223 -0.01 -21.64 -4.76
CA ILE A 223 0.74 -21.26 -3.56
C ILE A 223 0.74 -22.41 -2.54
N GLN A 224 -0.43 -23.01 -2.28
CA GLN A 224 -0.55 -24.17 -1.40
C GLN A 224 0.24 -25.37 -1.96
N GLY A 225 0.18 -25.61 -3.27
CA GLY A 225 0.97 -26.66 -3.92
C GLY A 225 2.48 -26.43 -3.81
N MET A 226 2.93 -25.17 -3.85
CA MET A 226 4.33 -24.81 -3.63
C MET A 226 4.76 -25.16 -2.19
N HIS A 227 3.95 -24.83 -1.19
CA HIS A 227 4.22 -25.22 0.20
C HIS A 227 4.29 -26.74 0.37
N LEU A 228 3.30 -27.48 -0.17
CA LEU A 228 3.27 -28.95 -0.11
C LEU A 228 4.47 -29.60 -0.81
N ALA A 229 5.00 -28.98 -1.87
CA ALA A 229 6.24 -29.40 -2.54
C ALA A 229 7.53 -29.00 -1.78
N GLY A 230 7.41 -28.27 -0.66
CA GLY A 230 8.53 -27.72 0.11
C GLY A 230 9.24 -26.55 -0.57
N LEU A 231 8.60 -25.86 -1.51
CA LEU A 231 9.13 -24.62 -2.09
C LEU A 231 8.95 -23.42 -1.16
N LEU A 232 7.96 -23.47 -0.27
CA LEU A 232 7.65 -22.46 0.74
C LEU A 232 7.65 -23.08 2.13
N SER A 233 8.18 -22.38 3.14
CA SER A 233 7.93 -22.73 4.54
C SER A 233 6.47 -22.45 4.94
N GLU A 234 6.08 -22.82 6.15
CA GLU A 234 4.75 -22.46 6.70
C GLU A 234 4.59 -20.94 6.81
N GLU A 235 5.65 -20.24 7.26
CA GLU A 235 5.68 -18.78 7.36
C GLU A 235 5.58 -18.13 5.96
N ASP A 236 6.33 -18.65 4.98
CA ASP A 236 6.25 -18.16 3.60
C ASP A 236 4.87 -18.42 2.97
N LEU A 237 4.20 -19.53 3.31
CA LEU A 237 2.83 -19.83 2.88
C LEU A 237 1.86 -18.75 3.38
N GLU A 238 1.92 -18.44 4.68
CA GLU A 238 1.07 -17.41 5.28
C GLU A 238 1.30 -16.05 4.60
N ILE A 239 2.58 -15.67 4.42
CA ILE A 239 2.96 -14.44 3.71
C ILE A 239 2.42 -14.43 2.28
N ALA A 240 2.60 -15.52 1.52
CA ALA A 240 2.17 -15.62 0.14
C ALA A 240 0.64 -15.52 -0.01
N LEU A 241 -0.13 -16.14 0.89
CA LEU A 241 -1.59 -16.04 0.91
C LEU A 241 -2.05 -14.62 1.25
N ILE A 242 -1.41 -13.95 2.22
CA ILE A 242 -1.69 -12.54 2.53
C ILE A 242 -1.40 -11.64 1.31
N MET A 243 -0.28 -11.86 0.62
CA MET A 243 0.10 -11.09 -0.57
C MET A 243 -0.88 -11.29 -1.72
N ARG A 244 -1.41 -12.50 -1.88
CA ARG A 244 -2.49 -12.80 -2.83
C ARG A 244 -3.78 -12.07 -2.44
N GLU A 245 -4.20 -12.13 -1.18
CA GLU A 245 -5.41 -11.42 -0.71
C GLU A 245 -5.28 -9.90 -0.86
N HIS A 246 -4.08 -9.34 -0.65
CA HIS A 246 -3.78 -7.94 -0.97
C HIS A 246 -3.91 -7.63 -2.47
N ALA A 247 -3.53 -8.57 -3.34
CA ALA A 247 -3.71 -8.44 -4.79
C ALA A 247 -5.20 -8.45 -5.20
N LEU A 248 -6.03 -9.22 -4.48
CA LEU A 248 -7.48 -9.32 -4.69
C LEU A 248 -8.27 -8.13 -4.09
N SER A 249 -7.94 -7.72 -2.86
CA SER A 249 -8.68 -6.70 -2.09
C SER A 249 -8.56 -5.27 -2.61
N LYS A 250 -7.60 -4.97 -3.51
CA LYS A 250 -7.59 -3.72 -4.30
C LYS A 250 -8.82 -3.56 -5.21
N GLN A 251 -9.75 -4.51 -5.19
CA GLN A 251 -11.06 -4.48 -5.85
C GLN A 251 -12.21 -3.91 -4.98
N SER A 252 -12.09 -3.80 -3.65
CA SER A 252 -13.21 -3.46 -2.74
C SER A 252 -13.21 -2.04 -2.15
N GLN A 253 -12.44 -1.09 -2.68
CA GLN A 253 -12.62 0.33 -2.32
C GLN A 253 -13.76 0.99 -3.11
N THR A 254 -14.96 0.43 -3.01
CA THR A 254 -16.24 1.13 -3.25
C THR A 254 -17.34 0.63 -2.30
N THR A 255 -17.04 0.47 -1.01
CA THR A 255 -18.12 0.36 0.00
C THR A 255 -17.68 0.98 1.31
N LYS A 256 -18.38 2.07 1.68
CA LYS A 256 -18.35 2.67 3.01
C LYS A 256 -18.74 1.62 4.06
N LEU A 257 -17.90 1.41 5.07
CA LEU A 257 -18.29 0.99 6.41
C LEU A 257 -17.40 1.75 7.44
N PRO A 258 -17.78 1.81 8.72
CA PRO A 258 -17.84 3.05 9.49
C PRO A 258 -16.54 3.38 10.26
N SER A 259 -16.49 4.64 10.67
CA SER A 259 -15.51 5.27 11.54
C SER A 259 -15.14 4.44 12.79
N ASN A 260 -13.91 3.94 12.83
CA ASN A 260 -12.90 4.41 13.79
C ASN A 260 -11.53 3.78 13.50
N THR A 261 -10.49 4.62 13.56
CA THR A 261 -9.05 4.31 13.46
C THR A 261 -8.53 3.84 12.08
N HIS A 262 -8.26 4.80 11.19
CA HIS A 262 -7.32 4.61 10.08
C HIS A 262 -5.92 4.39 10.66
N ALA A 263 -5.37 3.17 10.56
CA ALA A 263 -3.93 3.01 10.54
C ALA A 263 -3.45 3.60 9.19
N GLY A 264 -2.79 4.76 9.24
CA GLY A 264 -2.28 5.44 8.05
C GLY A 264 -1.25 4.59 7.29
N LYS A 265 -1.09 4.85 6.00
CA LYS A 265 -0.05 4.20 5.19
C LYS A 265 1.34 4.61 5.67
N ILE A 266 2.32 3.74 5.44
CA ILE A 266 3.70 3.96 5.87
C ILE A 266 4.60 4.26 4.67
N PHE A 267 5.44 5.28 4.83
CA PHE A 267 6.40 5.72 3.84
C PHE A 267 7.78 5.92 4.48
N PHE A 268 8.81 6.04 3.65
CA PHE A 268 10.12 6.52 4.10
C PHE A 268 10.76 7.51 3.11
N THR A 269 11.70 8.30 3.60
CA THR A 269 12.52 9.23 2.79
C THR A 269 13.89 9.45 3.43
N TYR A 270 14.88 9.89 2.64
CA TYR A 270 16.23 10.16 3.12
C TYR A 270 16.42 11.62 3.57
N VAL A 271 17.13 11.80 4.68
CA VAL A 271 17.44 13.11 5.30
C VAL A 271 18.90 13.17 5.77
N TRP A 272 19.32 14.34 6.23
CA TRP A 272 20.70 14.57 6.72
C TRP A 272 20.89 14.46 8.23
N GLY A 273 19.82 14.37 9.00
CA GLY A 273 19.92 14.29 10.46
C GLY A 273 18.57 14.10 11.13
N ALA A 274 18.62 14.01 12.46
CA ALA A 274 17.43 13.87 13.29
C ALA A 274 16.50 15.10 13.21
N PRO A 275 15.20 14.93 13.49
CA PRO A 275 14.22 16.02 13.48
C PRO A 275 14.62 17.20 14.40
N GLY A 276 15.20 16.88 15.55
CA GLY A 276 15.51 17.82 16.63
C GLY A 276 14.25 18.37 17.31
N ASP A 277 14.43 19.17 18.36
CA ASP A 277 13.32 19.74 19.14
C ASP A 277 13.58 21.23 19.42
N PRO A 278 12.74 22.17 18.92
CA PRO A 278 11.61 21.93 18.02
C PRO A 278 12.05 21.48 16.62
N THR A 279 11.24 20.68 15.93
CA THR A 279 11.56 20.09 14.62
C THR A 279 11.20 20.99 13.44
N TRP A 280 11.97 20.86 12.35
CA TRP A 280 11.59 21.38 11.03
C TRP A 280 10.33 20.66 10.48
N PRO A 281 9.59 21.30 9.55
CA PRO A 281 8.58 20.59 8.76
C PRO A 281 9.23 19.55 7.83
N LEU A 282 8.42 18.66 7.22
CA LEU A 282 8.94 17.69 6.27
C LEU A 282 9.37 18.40 4.97
N THR A 283 10.68 18.52 4.73
CA THR A 283 11.25 19.35 3.65
C THR A 283 11.58 18.57 2.37
N PHE A 284 11.56 19.26 1.24
CA PHE A 284 11.82 18.73 -0.10
C PHE A 284 12.67 19.70 -0.93
N ALA A 285 13.59 19.16 -1.73
CA ALA A 285 14.50 19.97 -2.55
C ALA A 285 13.79 20.68 -3.71
N THR A 286 12.73 20.06 -4.26
CA THR A 286 12.00 20.59 -5.41
C THR A 286 10.50 20.65 -5.17
N LYS A 287 9.83 21.59 -5.86
CA LYS A 287 8.36 21.68 -5.83
C LYS A 287 7.71 20.41 -6.38
N ALA A 288 8.33 19.80 -7.39
CA ALA A 288 7.86 18.57 -8.01
C ALA A 288 7.86 17.40 -7.01
N ALA A 289 8.92 17.25 -6.23
CA ALA A 289 9.03 16.27 -5.15
C ALA A 289 7.92 16.42 -4.11
N ARG A 290 7.73 17.63 -3.54
CA ARG A 290 6.66 17.90 -2.58
C ARG A 290 5.27 17.63 -3.19
N THR A 291 5.07 17.98 -4.46
CA THR A 291 3.79 17.77 -5.17
C THR A 291 3.53 16.28 -5.38
N HIS A 292 4.56 15.50 -5.69
CA HIS A 292 4.47 14.04 -5.75
C HIS A 292 4.13 13.45 -4.38
N ALA A 293 4.85 13.87 -3.33
CA ALA A 293 4.57 13.45 -1.95
C ALA A 293 3.10 13.70 -1.58
N LYS A 294 2.57 14.90 -1.85
CA LYS A 294 1.15 15.22 -1.62
C LYS A 294 0.16 14.38 -2.41
N LYS A 295 0.56 13.86 -3.58
CA LYS A 295 -0.30 13.00 -4.41
C LYS A 295 -0.41 11.59 -3.83
N VAL A 296 0.64 11.11 -3.18
CA VAL A 296 0.71 9.74 -2.65
C VAL A 296 0.38 9.66 -1.15
N LEU A 297 0.61 10.74 -0.40
CA LEU A 297 0.31 10.86 1.01
C LEU A 297 -1.12 11.33 1.24
N SER A 298 -1.77 10.72 2.22
CA SER A 298 -2.98 11.21 2.86
C SER A 298 -2.65 11.81 4.24
N GLU A 299 -3.50 12.72 4.71
CA GLU A 299 -3.36 13.26 6.06
C GLU A 299 -3.47 12.14 7.10
N GLY A 300 -2.54 12.11 8.05
CA GLY A 300 -2.43 11.06 9.07
C GLY A 300 -1.51 9.90 8.69
N ASP A 301 -1.07 9.81 7.43
CA ASP A 301 -0.03 8.84 7.03
C ASP A 301 1.30 9.11 7.77
N ILE A 302 2.14 8.09 7.82
CA ILE A 302 3.41 8.12 8.55
C ILE A 302 4.58 8.09 7.55
N VAL A 303 5.55 8.98 7.75
CA VAL A 303 6.80 9.02 7.00
C VAL A 303 7.99 8.84 7.94
N PHE A 304 8.71 7.74 7.80
CA PHE A 304 10.01 7.54 8.46
C PHE A 304 11.11 8.30 7.73
N THR A 305 11.97 8.98 8.48
CA THR A 305 13.16 9.65 7.93
C THR A 305 14.39 8.82 8.23
N VAL A 306 15.23 8.62 7.20
CA VAL A 306 16.43 7.79 7.27
C VAL A 306 17.65 8.64 6.94
N GLY A 307 18.70 8.60 7.74
CA GLY A 307 19.94 9.33 7.45
C GLY A 307 20.63 8.79 6.20
N THR A 308 21.10 9.65 5.30
CA THR A 308 21.90 9.20 4.14
C THR A 308 23.20 8.54 4.59
N LYS A 309 23.73 7.58 3.82
CA LYS A 309 25.02 6.92 4.14
C LYS A 309 26.24 7.79 3.85
N THR A 310 26.06 8.92 3.18
CA THR A 310 27.13 9.86 2.78
C THR A 310 26.96 11.19 3.51
N ASP A 311 28.02 11.99 3.48
CA ASP A 311 28.01 13.38 3.95
C ASP A 311 26.91 14.19 3.23
N PRO A 312 26.30 15.19 3.90
CA PRO A 312 26.68 15.79 5.19
C PRO A 312 26.10 15.09 6.43
N THR A 313 25.47 13.92 6.31
CA THR A 313 24.88 13.21 7.47
C THR A 313 25.94 12.86 8.51
N ALA A 314 25.69 13.20 9.78
CA ALA A 314 26.61 12.90 10.87
C ALA A 314 26.79 11.37 11.04
N PRO A 315 27.99 10.87 11.41
CA PRO A 315 28.28 9.43 11.49
C PRO A 315 27.26 8.61 12.27
N GLU A 316 26.76 9.16 13.38
CA GLU A 316 25.75 8.57 14.25
C GLU A 316 24.38 8.38 13.59
N PHE A 317 24.10 9.07 12.48
CA PHE A 317 22.82 9.00 11.76
C PHE A 317 22.92 8.24 10.43
N LYS A 318 24.13 7.93 9.94
CA LYS A 318 24.33 7.35 8.60
C LYS A 318 23.63 5.99 8.46
N GLY A 319 22.60 5.93 7.61
CA GLY A 319 21.84 4.70 7.32
C GLY A 319 20.85 4.28 8.40
N ARG A 320 20.65 5.10 9.44
CA ARG A 320 19.74 4.83 10.56
C ARG A 320 18.41 5.54 10.40
N VAL A 321 17.37 5.01 11.04
CA VAL A 321 16.07 5.68 11.13
C VAL A 321 16.16 6.77 12.20
N VAL A 322 15.96 8.03 11.82
CA VAL A 322 16.25 9.17 12.72
C VAL A 322 14.98 9.87 13.22
N GLY A 323 13.85 9.69 12.54
CA GLY A 323 12.60 10.31 12.97
C GLY A 323 11.38 9.77 12.24
N VAL A 324 10.21 10.20 12.72
CA VAL A 324 8.89 9.79 12.24
C VAL A 324 8.00 11.02 12.15
N TYR A 325 7.37 11.24 11.00
CA TYR A 325 6.47 12.36 10.76
C TYR A 325 5.07 11.82 10.48
N GLN A 326 4.08 12.26 11.26
CA GLN A 326 2.69 12.12 10.88
C GLN A 326 2.32 13.31 10.00
N VAL A 327 2.05 13.07 8.72
CA VAL A 327 1.95 14.14 7.73
C VAL A 327 0.56 14.79 7.70
N SER A 328 0.53 16.07 7.32
CA SER A 328 -0.68 16.77 6.91
C SER A 328 -0.63 17.12 5.42
N ASP A 329 -1.76 17.57 4.87
CA ASP A 329 -1.85 18.09 3.51
C ASP A 329 -1.41 19.57 3.37
N MET A 330 -0.94 20.19 4.47
CA MET A 330 -0.65 21.62 4.53
C MET A 330 0.72 21.97 3.94
N GLU A 331 0.69 22.61 2.77
CA GLU A 331 1.89 23.13 2.11
C GLU A 331 2.43 24.39 2.78
N VAL A 332 3.72 24.38 3.07
CA VAL A 332 4.44 25.50 3.68
C VAL A 332 5.79 25.74 3.01
N ASN A 333 6.40 26.88 3.30
CA ASN A 333 7.77 27.17 2.88
C ASN A 333 8.71 26.94 4.07
N THR A 334 9.86 26.32 3.85
CA THR A 334 10.85 26.05 4.90
C THR A 334 11.34 27.34 5.55
N ARG A 335 11.45 28.43 4.77
CA ARG A 335 11.84 29.76 5.29
C ARG A 335 10.89 30.26 6.38
N ASP A 336 9.62 29.86 6.35
CA ASP A 336 8.64 30.30 7.33
C ASP A 336 9.00 29.81 8.75
N TYR A 337 9.86 28.80 8.91
CA TYR A 337 10.12 28.14 10.19
C TYR A 337 11.45 28.55 10.83
N VAL A 338 12.31 29.29 10.12
CA VAL A 338 13.66 29.65 10.61
C VAL A 338 13.57 30.38 11.95
N GLY A 339 12.69 31.37 12.05
CA GLY A 339 12.52 32.15 13.28
C GLY A 339 11.92 31.37 14.45
N GLY A 340 11.28 30.23 14.19
CA GLY A 340 10.69 29.34 15.21
C GLY A 340 11.68 28.34 15.81
N LEU A 341 12.93 28.32 15.33
CA LEU A 341 13.97 27.40 15.75
C LEU A 341 15.06 28.12 16.57
N PRO A 342 15.82 27.38 17.42
CA PRO A 342 17.00 27.93 18.08
C PRO A 342 18.01 28.47 17.08
N THR A 343 18.68 29.58 17.41
CA THR A 343 19.61 30.29 16.51
C THR A 343 20.74 29.40 15.96
N GLU A 344 21.17 28.40 16.73
CA GLU A 344 22.20 27.43 16.34
C GLU A 344 21.78 26.53 15.17
N ARG A 345 20.47 26.44 14.92
CA ARG A 345 19.88 25.66 13.83
C ARG A 345 19.44 26.53 12.66
N HIS A 346 19.72 27.84 12.70
CA HIS A 346 19.46 28.74 11.58
C HIS A 346 20.51 28.46 10.50
N ASP A 347 20.14 27.65 9.52
CA ASP A 347 20.99 27.32 8.39
C ASP A 347 20.32 27.77 7.09
N ASP A 348 20.74 28.92 6.59
CA ASP A 348 20.26 29.48 5.32
C ASP A 348 20.51 28.51 4.15
N SER A 349 21.55 27.68 4.23
CA SER A 349 21.84 26.68 3.19
C SER A 349 20.79 25.58 3.14
N VAL A 350 20.18 25.21 4.28
CA VAL A 350 19.06 24.25 4.34
C VAL A 350 17.81 24.86 3.70
N VAL A 351 17.52 26.14 3.99
CA VAL A 351 16.37 26.85 3.40
C VAL A 351 16.50 26.97 1.89
N GLU A 352 17.70 27.26 1.38
CA GLU A 352 17.97 27.36 -0.06
C GLU A 352 17.90 26.00 -0.76
N ARG A 353 18.43 24.94 -0.14
CA ARG A 353 18.45 23.59 -0.72
C ARG A 353 17.12 22.87 -0.63
N PHE A 354 16.35 23.11 0.42
CA PHE A 354 15.05 22.48 0.66
C PHE A 354 13.94 23.50 0.94
N PRO A 355 13.58 24.35 -0.02
CA PRO A 355 12.65 25.47 0.22
C PRO A 355 11.17 25.06 0.30
N TYR A 356 10.83 23.81 -0.04
CA TYR A 356 9.45 23.33 -0.11
C TYR A 356 9.18 22.36 1.03
N ALA A 357 8.04 22.49 1.73
CA ALA A 357 7.76 21.59 2.84
C ALA A 357 6.26 21.28 3.03
N LEU A 358 6.00 20.25 3.82
CA LEU A 358 4.69 19.91 4.37
C LEU A 358 4.73 20.06 5.91
N HIS A 359 3.76 20.78 6.48
CA HIS A 359 3.65 20.89 7.93
C HIS A 359 3.15 19.56 8.52
N PRO A 360 3.86 18.94 9.46
CA PRO A 360 3.40 17.70 10.08
C PRO A 360 2.31 17.96 11.12
N LEU A 361 1.48 16.95 11.40
CA LEU A 361 0.57 16.94 12.54
C LEU A 361 1.33 16.67 13.84
N LYS A 362 2.24 15.70 13.79
CA LYS A 362 3.10 15.26 14.91
C LYS A 362 4.42 14.75 14.39
N VAL A 363 5.46 14.83 15.22
CA VAL A 363 6.78 14.30 14.90
C VAL A 363 7.37 13.60 16.11
N TRP A 364 8.07 12.49 15.86
CA TRP A 364 8.81 11.75 16.87
C TRP A 364 10.27 11.59 16.46
N GLN A 365 11.15 11.61 17.43
CA GLN A 365 12.54 11.20 17.30
C GLN A 365 12.68 9.72 17.69
N ILE A 366 13.58 8.98 17.04
CA ILE A 366 13.88 7.59 17.42
C ILE A 366 14.88 7.58 18.58
N ASP A 367 14.57 6.83 19.63
CA ASP A 367 15.40 6.75 20.86
C ASP A 367 16.40 5.59 20.82
N GLN A 368 16.14 4.59 19.96
CA GLN A 368 16.92 3.36 19.88
C GLN A 368 18.13 3.53 18.96
N ASP A 369 19.33 3.24 19.48
CA ASP A 369 20.58 3.31 18.72
C ASP A 369 20.77 2.13 17.75
N ASP A 370 20.18 0.96 18.02
CA ASP A 370 20.25 -0.20 17.13
C ASP A 370 19.08 -0.25 16.16
N ASN A 371 19.16 0.58 15.11
CA ASN A 371 18.05 0.86 14.20
C ASN A 371 18.51 1.08 12.75
N LEU A 372 19.53 0.33 12.31
CA LEU A 372 19.99 0.39 10.93
C LEU A 372 18.85 0.05 9.98
N PHE A 373 18.52 0.97 9.07
CA PHE A 373 17.35 0.83 8.23
C PHE A 373 17.41 -0.43 7.36
N SER A 374 18.59 -0.77 6.81
CA SER A 374 18.79 -1.99 6.02
C SER A 374 18.50 -3.27 6.78
N ASP A 375 18.70 -3.25 8.09
CA ASP A 375 18.61 -4.44 8.94
C ASP A 375 17.15 -4.61 9.39
N LEU A 376 16.42 -3.50 9.53
CA LEU A 376 15.00 -3.47 9.88
C LEU A 376 14.09 -3.80 8.69
N VAL A 377 14.35 -3.24 7.50
CA VAL A 377 13.42 -3.38 6.35
C VAL A 377 13.88 -4.40 5.30
N GLY A 378 15.06 -5.01 5.49
CA GLY A 378 15.64 -5.94 4.54
C GLY A 378 16.02 -5.30 3.18
N PRO A 379 16.25 -6.11 2.14
CA PRO A 379 16.74 -5.62 0.85
C PRO A 379 15.63 -4.91 0.06
N LEU A 380 15.61 -3.57 0.11
CA LEU A 380 14.84 -2.77 -0.83
C LEU A 380 15.54 -2.71 -2.20
N THR A 381 14.75 -2.64 -3.28
CA THR A 381 15.35 -2.51 -4.62
C THR A 381 16.08 -1.17 -4.77
N GLY A 382 17.12 -1.12 -5.61
CA GLY A 382 17.85 0.13 -5.90
C GLY A 382 16.95 1.29 -6.34
N ARG A 383 15.80 0.99 -6.94
CA ARG A 383 14.78 1.99 -7.32
C ARG A 383 14.13 2.66 -6.12
N HIS A 384 13.83 1.92 -5.04
CA HIS A 384 13.28 2.52 -3.80
C HIS A 384 14.29 3.50 -3.21
N HIS A 385 15.57 3.10 -3.13
CA HIS A 385 16.62 3.95 -2.60
C HIS A 385 16.87 5.20 -3.44
N LEU A 386 16.82 5.10 -4.77
CA LEU A 386 16.97 6.24 -5.66
C LEU A 386 15.79 7.22 -5.54
N GLN A 387 14.55 6.71 -5.50
CA GLN A 387 13.37 7.56 -5.37
C GLN A 387 13.29 8.22 -4.00
N ALA A 388 13.65 7.51 -2.93
CA ALA A 388 13.60 8.02 -1.56
C ALA A 388 14.56 9.19 -1.29
N ARG A 389 15.54 9.45 -2.17
CA ARG A 389 16.43 10.63 -2.08
C ARG A 389 15.71 11.93 -2.39
N ASP A 390 14.75 11.87 -3.32
CA ASP A 390 14.09 13.06 -3.85
C ASP A 390 12.65 13.17 -3.34
N THR A 391 12.02 12.09 -2.90
CA THR A 391 10.61 12.05 -2.44
C THR A 391 10.39 10.99 -1.36
N VAL A 392 9.16 10.88 -0.86
CA VAL A 392 8.68 9.75 -0.05
C VAL A 392 8.39 8.52 -0.92
N VAL A 393 8.60 7.33 -0.35
CA VAL A 393 8.37 6.02 -0.97
C VAL A 393 7.52 5.16 -0.02
N GLU A 394 6.42 4.59 -0.54
CA GLU A 394 5.51 3.73 0.22
C GLU A 394 6.19 2.41 0.57
N LEU A 395 6.01 1.95 1.80
CA LEU A 395 6.38 0.63 2.27
C LEU A 395 5.10 -0.20 2.43
N ASP A 396 5.16 -1.47 2.06
CA ASP A 396 4.10 -2.41 2.44
C ASP A 396 4.10 -2.66 3.96
N ALA A 397 2.98 -3.16 4.47
CA ALA A 397 2.75 -3.30 5.90
C ALA A 397 3.79 -4.19 6.60
N LEU A 398 4.21 -5.29 5.96
CA LEU A 398 5.22 -6.20 6.52
C LEU A 398 6.59 -5.52 6.58
N THR A 399 7.01 -4.87 5.50
CA THR A 399 8.28 -4.14 5.46
C THR A 399 8.31 -2.99 6.48
N ALA A 400 7.17 -2.39 6.76
CA ALA A 400 7.03 -1.29 7.72
C ALA A 400 6.93 -1.74 9.19
N GLU A 401 6.57 -2.99 9.46
CA GLU A 401 6.28 -3.48 10.81
C GLU A 401 7.47 -3.29 11.78
N PRO A 402 8.73 -3.62 11.42
CA PRO A 402 9.86 -3.40 12.31
C PRO A 402 10.12 -1.92 12.60
N LEU A 403 9.76 -1.02 11.68
CA LEU A 403 9.89 0.43 11.89
C LEU A 403 8.86 0.95 12.89
N LEU A 404 7.63 0.42 12.84
CA LEU A 404 6.56 0.82 13.75
C LEU A 404 6.86 0.41 15.19
N ALA A 405 7.59 -0.70 15.38
CA ALA A 405 8.02 -1.22 16.67
C ALA A 405 9.14 -0.40 17.35
N LEU A 406 9.80 0.52 16.63
CA LEU A 406 10.87 1.34 17.19
C LEU A 406 10.38 2.23 18.35
N SER A 407 11.18 2.28 19.41
CA SER A 407 11.01 3.24 20.50
C SER A 407 11.21 4.67 19.99
N LYS A 408 10.29 5.56 20.36
CA LYS A 408 10.26 6.94 19.87
C LYS A 408 9.63 7.89 20.87
N SER A 409 10.14 9.11 20.91
CA SER A 409 9.67 10.20 21.78
C SER A 409 9.12 11.36 20.93
N GLU A 410 7.95 11.88 21.30
CA GLU A 410 7.30 12.99 20.58
C GLU A 410 8.10 14.28 20.81
N VAL A 411 8.38 15.02 19.72
CA VAL A 411 9.10 16.30 19.75
C VAL A 411 8.18 17.43 19.29
N SER A 412 8.48 18.66 19.73
CA SER A 412 7.64 19.82 19.40
C SER A 412 7.84 20.20 17.93
N VAL A 413 6.76 20.49 17.20
CA VAL A 413 6.85 21.00 15.83
C VAL A 413 7.08 22.51 15.88
N ALA A 414 8.13 23.01 15.21
CA ALA A 414 8.32 24.46 15.09
C ALA A 414 7.12 25.10 14.40
N GLU A 415 6.69 26.28 14.86
CA GLU A 415 5.61 27.01 14.21
C GLU A 415 6.15 28.01 13.18
N PRO A 416 5.43 28.25 12.07
CA PRO A 416 5.83 29.26 11.10
C PRO A 416 5.75 30.66 11.71
N THR A 417 6.72 31.53 11.42
CA THR A 417 6.78 32.91 11.93
C THR A 417 6.24 33.94 10.93
N THR A 418 6.14 33.59 9.64
CA THR A 418 5.56 34.50 8.64
C THR A 418 4.04 34.55 8.76
N LEU A 419 3.44 35.71 8.47
CA LEU A 419 1.97 35.88 8.48
C LEU A 419 1.28 34.87 7.55
N LEU A 420 1.88 34.60 6.38
CA LEU A 420 1.39 33.59 5.44
C LEU A 420 1.33 32.20 6.07
N GLY A 421 2.42 31.78 6.72
CA GLY A 421 2.53 30.46 7.35
C GLY A 421 1.61 30.33 8.55
N MET A 422 1.58 31.33 9.44
CA MET A 422 0.69 31.36 10.62
C MET A 422 -0.78 31.28 10.21
N GLY A 423 -1.19 32.05 9.21
CA GLY A 423 -2.57 32.03 8.71
C GLY A 423 -2.98 30.69 8.09
N ARG A 424 -2.07 30.02 7.37
CA ARG A 424 -2.32 28.66 6.87
C ARG A 424 -2.48 27.66 8.02
N LEU A 425 -1.65 27.76 9.05
CA LEU A 425 -1.72 26.89 10.23
C LEU A 425 -3.03 27.08 10.99
N ALA A 426 -3.45 28.32 11.26
CA ALA A 426 -4.71 28.61 11.93
C ALA A 426 -5.93 28.11 11.13
N LYS A 427 -5.93 28.31 9.81
CA LYS A 427 -6.96 27.74 8.91
C LYS A 427 -7.00 26.21 8.96
N LYS A 428 -5.86 25.56 9.18
CA LYS A 428 -5.80 24.10 9.34
C LYS A 428 -6.33 23.68 10.71
N LYS A 429 -5.89 24.32 11.81
CA LYS A 429 -6.33 24.04 13.18
C LYS A 429 -7.85 24.24 13.37
N SER A 430 -8.43 25.31 12.81
CA SER A 430 -9.89 25.55 12.87
C SER A 430 -10.74 24.49 12.19
N LYS A 431 -10.22 23.80 11.16
CA LYS A 431 -10.92 22.68 10.52
C LYS A 431 -10.88 21.39 11.36
N LEU A 432 -9.93 21.29 12.28
CA LEU A 432 -9.71 20.14 13.17
C LEU A 432 -10.42 20.32 14.52
N ALA A 433 -10.84 21.54 14.87
CA ALA A 433 -11.65 21.80 16.05
C ALA A 433 -13.03 21.11 15.92
N PRO A 434 -13.56 20.46 16.99
CA PRO A 434 -14.88 19.86 16.95
C PRO A 434 -15.90 20.90 16.50
N LYS A 435 -16.67 20.60 15.45
CA LYS A 435 -17.80 21.44 15.06
C LYS A 435 -18.78 21.42 16.24
N HIS A 436 -18.89 22.53 16.94
CA HIS A 436 -19.92 22.70 17.96
C HIS A 436 -21.29 22.54 17.32
N GLU A 437 -21.95 21.41 17.55
CA GLU A 437 -23.39 21.24 17.38
C GLU A 437 -24.04 21.68 18.71
N GLY A 438 -24.47 22.94 18.81
CA GLY A 438 -25.12 23.48 20.01
C GLY A 438 -25.51 24.96 19.88
N GLU A 439 -26.64 25.31 20.51
CA GLU A 439 -27.41 26.55 20.36
C GLU A 439 -26.65 27.86 20.62
N TYR A 440 -27.05 28.89 19.86
CA TYR A 440 -26.53 30.26 19.91
C TYR A 440 -26.89 30.96 21.23
N SER A 441 -25.88 31.51 21.92
CA SER A 441 -26.04 32.73 22.71
C SER A 441 -24.76 33.59 22.59
N GLY A 442 -24.95 34.90 22.49
CA GLY A 442 -23.94 35.84 22.01
C GLY A 442 -23.05 36.44 23.10
N THR A 443 -21.76 36.34 22.86
CA THR A 443 -20.69 37.27 23.27
C THR A 443 -19.77 37.48 22.07
N PHE A 444 -18.95 38.53 22.03
CA PHE A 444 -17.95 38.72 20.96
C PHE A 444 -17.06 37.48 20.89
N ASN A 445 -17.31 36.61 19.93
CA ASN A 445 -16.64 35.31 19.85
C ASN A 445 -15.22 35.54 19.31
N GLU A 446 -14.23 35.02 20.02
CA GLU A 446 -12.92 34.76 19.44
C GLU A 446 -13.12 33.87 18.20
N HIS A 447 -12.73 34.37 17.03
CA HIS A 447 -12.78 33.59 15.80
C HIS A 447 -11.42 32.96 15.54
N ASP A 448 -11.40 31.64 15.32
CA ASP A 448 -10.17 30.85 15.10
C ASP A 448 -9.37 31.27 13.86
N VAL A 449 -10.00 31.96 12.89
CA VAL A 449 -9.37 32.42 11.65
C VAL A 449 -9.93 33.76 11.23
N TRP A 450 -9.03 34.68 10.91
CA TRP A 450 -9.35 35.93 10.25
C TRP A 450 -8.82 35.94 8.82
N TYR A 451 -9.37 36.80 7.98
CA TYR A 451 -8.92 36.95 6.60
C TYR A 451 -8.57 38.39 6.32
N VAL A 452 -7.46 38.62 5.63
CA VAL A 452 -7.34 39.81 4.77
C VAL A 452 -7.94 39.46 3.42
N TYR A 453 -8.81 40.32 2.91
CA TYR A 453 -9.50 40.15 1.65
C TYR A 453 -9.27 41.34 0.72
N ILE A 454 -9.34 41.06 -0.58
CA ILE A 454 -9.38 42.08 -1.62
C ILE A 454 -10.66 41.84 -2.42
N LEU A 455 -11.50 42.87 -2.51
CA LEU A 455 -12.65 42.89 -3.41
C LEU A 455 -12.27 43.68 -4.66
N ALA A 456 -12.72 43.22 -5.82
CA ALA A 456 -12.62 43.97 -7.07
C ALA A 456 -13.99 44.56 -7.41
N LEU A 457 -14.05 45.87 -7.63
CA LEU A 457 -15.22 46.52 -8.21
C LEU A 457 -15.15 46.32 -9.73
N ARG A 458 -16.16 45.65 -10.29
CA ARG A 458 -16.26 45.40 -11.73
C ARG A 458 -17.44 46.13 -12.34
N ASN A 459 -17.30 46.51 -13.60
CA ASN A 459 -18.43 46.96 -14.44
C ASN A 459 -19.06 45.78 -15.21
N GLU A 460 -20.10 46.07 -15.99
CA GLU A 460 -20.81 45.08 -16.82
C GLU A 460 -19.90 44.33 -17.80
N ARG A 461 -18.83 44.99 -18.26
CA ARG A 461 -17.81 44.40 -19.14
C ARG A 461 -16.77 43.58 -18.37
N LYS A 462 -16.98 43.35 -17.07
CA LYS A 462 -16.08 42.66 -16.13
C LYS A 462 -14.72 43.33 -15.94
N GLN A 463 -14.57 44.58 -16.37
CA GLN A 463 -13.34 45.35 -16.17
C GLN A 463 -13.24 45.79 -14.72
N ILE A 464 -12.05 45.64 -14.14
CA ILE A 464 -11.79 46.06 -12.76
C ILE A 464 -11.56 47.57 -12.72
N LEU A 465 -12.33 48.27 -11.89
CA LEU A 465 -12.29 49.72 -11.74
C LEU A 465 -11.51 50.14 -10.49
N ALA A 466 -11.67 49.40 -9.40
CA ALA A 466 -11.05 49.67 -8.12
C ALA A 466 -10.95 48.39 -7.29
N PHE A 467 -10.15 48.44 -6.24
CA PHE A 467 -10.01 47.36 -5.28
C PHE A 467 -10.35 47.88 -3.89
N LYS A 468 -11.03 47.06 -3.10
CA LYS A 468 -11.23 47.31 -1.68
C LYS A 468 -10.39 46.32 -0.90
N ILE A 469 -9.53 46.84 -0.03
CA ILE A 469 -8.73 46.04 0.89
C ILE A 469 -9.46 46.06 2.24
N GLY A 470 -9.53 44.92 2.89
CA GLY A 470 -10.25 44.78 4.16
C GLY A 470 -9.78 43.57 4.95
N TYR A 471 -10.18 43.47 6.21
CA TYR A 471 -10.15 42.20 6.94
C TYR A 471 -11.53 41.82 7.51
N SER A 472 -11.77 40.52 7.67
CA SER A 472 -12.97 39.97 8.29
C SER A 472 -12.80 38.48 8.57
N HIS A 473 -13.54 37.94 9.55
CA HIS A 473 -13.70 36.49 9.71
C HIS A 473 -14.59 35.87 8.60
N CYS A 474 -15.44 36.67 7.92
CA CYS A 474 -16.30 36.24 6.83
C CYS A 474 -16.27 37.22 5.63
N PRO A 475 -15.30 37.06 4.70
CA PRO A 475 -15.19 37.95 3.53
C PRO A 475 -16.43 38.01 2.62
N GLN A 476 -17.23 36.94 2.57
CA GLN A 476 -18.43 36.90 1.74
C GLN A 476 -19.52 37.86 2.26
N ASP A 477 -19.74 37.91 3.58
CA ASP A 477 -20.69 38.86 4.18
C ASP A 477 -20.29 40.31 3.88
N ARG A 478 -18.98 40.57 3.74
CA ARG A 478 -18.47 41.87 3.33
C ARG A 478 -18.75 42.18 1.86
N VAL A 479 -18.63 41.20 0.97
CA VAL A 479 -19.07 41.35 -0.44
C VAL A 479 -20.53 41.75 -0.50
N ASP A 480 -21.38 41.02 0.23
CA ASP A 480 -22.82 41.24 0.22
C ASP A 480 -23.17 42.61 0.82
N ALA A 481 -22.53 42.99 1.93
CA ALA A 481 -22.68 44.32 2.53
C ALA A 481 -22.27 45.45 1.58
N HIS A 482 -21.22 45.27 0.78
CA HIS A 482 -20.76 46.26 -0.19
C HIS A 482 -21.62 46.32 -1.46
N ASN A 483 -22.25 45.21 -1.86
CA ASN A 483 -23.15 45.18 -3.01
C ASN A 483 -24.55 45.69 -2.67
N LYS A 484 -25.02 45.52 -1.43
CA LYS A 484 -26.34 45.95 -0.98
C LYS A 484 -26.71 47.41 -1.35
N PRO A 485 -25.83 48.42 -1.22
CA PRO A 485 -26.16 49.79 -1.61
C PRO A 485 -25.95 50.13 -3.09
N ILE A 486 -25.35 49.26 -3.92
CA ILE A 486 -24.90 49.58 -5.29
C ILE A 486 -26.01 49.42 -6.35
N ALA A 487 -27.10 48.71 -6.03
CA ALA A 487 -28.16 48.39 -6.99
C ALA A 487 -27.57 47.83 -8.30
N THR A 488 -26.84 46.71 -8.19
CA THR A 488 -26.06 46.10 -9.29
C THR A 488 -26.84 45.89 -10.57
N GLU A 489 -28.15 45.57 -10.49
CA GLU A 489 -29.04 45.39 -11.65
C GLU A 489 -29.20 46.66 -12.50
N VAL A 490 -29.02 47.84 -11.89
CA VAL A 490 -29.20 49.14 -12.55
C VAL A 490 -27.86 49.78 -12.89
N THR A 491 -26.88 49.70 -11.99
CA THR A 491 -25.57 50.35 -12.17
C THR A 491 -24.62 49.51 -13.00
N GLY A 492 -24.86 48.20 -13.11
CA GLY A 492 -23.92 47.27 -13.72
C GLY A 492 -22.61 47.11 -12.94
N LEU A 493 -22.57 47.65 -11.71
CA LEU A 493 -21.41 47.59 -10.83
C LEU A 493 -21.58 46.49 -9.79
N SER A 494 -20.52 45.72 -9.56
CA SER A 494 -20.51 44.68 -8.54
C SER A 494 -19.14 44.55 -7.90
N TRP A 495 -19.09 44.49 -6.58
CA TRP A 495 -17.96 43.96 -5.85
C TRP A 495 -17.95 42.44 -5.95
N CYS A 496 -16.79 41.90 -6.28
CA CYS A 496 -16.55 40.47 -6.27
C CYS A 496 -15.33 40.17 -5.40
N LEU A 497 -15.36 39.04 -4.70
CA LEU A 497 -14.19 38.55 -3.98
C LEU A 497 -13.09 38.22 -4.99
N LEU A 498 -11.97 38.94 -4.92
CA LEU A 498 -10.83 38.71 -5.81
C LEU A 498 -9.80 37.80 -5.14
N MET A 499 -9.43 38.11 -3.89
CA MET A 499 -8.45 37.35 -3.13
C MET A 499 -8.85 37.28 -1.67
N THR A 500 -8.52 36.17 -1.01
CA THR A 500 -8.57 36.02 0.44
C THR A 500 -7.31 35.36 0.92
N GLN A 501 -6.79 35.84 2.04
CA GLN A 501 -5.62 35.28 2.71
C GLN A 501 -5.98 35.06 4.19
N PRO A 502 -5.96 33.81 4.69
CA PRO A 502 -6.16 33.54 6.10
C PRO A 502 -5.01 34.08 6.94
N MET A 503 -5.32 34.41 8.20
CA MET A 503 -4.47 35.01 9.23
C MET A 503 -4.72 34.31 10.57
N GLY A 504 -3.71 34.27 11.42
CA GLY A 504 -3.75 33.55 12.69
C GLY A 504 -4.69 34.16 13.73
N ASN A 505 -4.89 35.48 13.67
CA ASN A 505 -5.78 36.23 14.54
C ASN A 505 -6.18 37.58 13.92
N GLU A 506 -7.04 38.33 14.61
CA GLU A 506 -7.53 39.64 14.16
C GLU A 506 -6.41 40.67 14.01
N ASP A 507 -5.51 40.76 14.98
CA ASP A 507 -4.40 41.72 14.98
C ASP A 507 -3.48 41.54 13.77
N GLN A 508 -3.15 40.29 13.45
CA GLN A 508 -2.38 39.95 12.26
C GLN A 508 -3.09 40.33 10.96
N ALA A 509 -4.42 40.13 10.90
CA ALA A 509 -5.21 40.51 9.74
C ALA A 509 -5.27 42.03 9.56
N ARG A 510 -5.47 42.75 10.67
CA ARG A 510 -5.44 44.21 10.69
C ARG A 510 -4.06 44.75 10.31
N ASP A 511 -2.98 44.22 10.88
CA ASP A 511 -1.60 44.63 10.56
C ASP A 511 -1.27 44.46 9.08
N ALA A 512 -1.67 43.32 8.49
CA ALA A 512 -1.45 43.04 7.08
C ALA A 512 -2.29 43.93 6.17
N GLU A 513 -3.55 44.18 6.50
CA GLU A 513 -4.40 45.15 5.79
C GLU A 513 -3.76 46.53 5.82
N GLN A 514 -3.38 47.03 7.00
CA GLN A 514 -2.81 48.36 7.16
C GLN A 514 -1.46 48.50 6.44
N SER A 515 -0.62 47.46 6.47
CA SER A 515 0.64 47.43 5.73
C SER A 515 0.42 47.48 4.21
N LEU A 516 -0.61 46.77 3.72
CA LEU A 516 -0.95 46.77 2.30
C LEU A 516 -1.54 48.12 1.87
N LEU A 517 -2.43 48.71 2.66
CA LEU A 517 -2.97 50.05 2.42
C LEU A 517 -1.87 51.11 2.41
N LYS A 518 -0.89 51.01 3.31
CA LYS A 518 0.28 51.92 3.35
C LYS A 518 1.10 51.86 2.07
N LYS A 519 1.30 50.68 1.46
CA LYS A 519 1.99 50.54 0.16
C LYS A 519 1.25 51.26 -0.99
N PHE A 520 -0.07 51.46 -0.86
CA PHE A 520 -0.90 52.13 -1.86
C PHE A 520 -1.49 53.47 -1.42
N SER A 521 -0.93 54.12 -0.37
CA SER A 521 -1.50 55.34 0.22
C SER A 521 -1.74 56.47 -0.80
N GLY A 522 -0.85 56.63 -1.79
CA GLY A 522 -1.01 57.62 -2.88
C GLY A 522 -2.03 57.24 -3.96
N ARG A 523 -2.69 56.08 -3.85
CA ARG A 523 -3.71 55.55 -4.76
C ARG A 523 -5.03 55.24 -4.05
N CYS A 524 -5.08 55.37 -2.72
CA CYS A 524 -6.29 55.25 -1.93
C CYS A 524 -7.22 56.45 -2.18
N LEU A 525 -8.52 56.21 -2.26
CA LEU A 525 -9.51 57.27 -2.33
C LEU A 525 -9.58 58.00 -0.99
N GLU A 526 -9.48 59.33 -1.01
CA GLU A 526 -9.56 60.18 0.20
C GLU A 526 -10.87 59.98 0.97
N SER A 527 -11.96 59.65 0.27
CA SER A 527 -13.29 59.47 0.87
C SER A 527 -13.45 58.19 1.69
N ASN A 528 -12.54 57.22 1.56
CA ASN A 528 -12.70 55.90 2.19
C ASN A 528 -11.41 55.34 2.79
N GLY A 529 -10.23 55.73 2.31
CA GLY A 529 -8.92 55.25 2.80
C GLY A 529 -8.60 53.79 2.47
N GLU A 530 -9.61 52.96 2.19
CA GLU A 530 -9.49 51.51 2.00
C GLU A 530 -9.75 51.05 0.55
N ILE A 531 -10.21 51.95 -0.32
CA ILE A 531 -10.43 51.70 -1.75
C ILE A 531 -9.26 52.26 -2.54
N VAL A 532 -8.59 51.39 -3.30
CA VAL A 532 -7.45 51.69 -4.16
C VAL A 532 -7.89 51.74 -5.62
N SER A 533 -7.53 52.80 -6.33
CA SER A 533 -7.89 52.98 -7.75
C SER A 533 -6.66 53.16 -8.65
N GLY A 534 -6.79 52.84 -9.94
CA GLY A 534 -5.71 53.03 -10.93
C GLY A 534 -4.51 52.08 -10.75
N VAL A 535 -4.70 50.96 -10.05
CA VAL A 535 -3.70 49.91 -9.87
C VAL A 535 -4.12 48.67 -10.67
N GLN A 536 -3.16 47.87 -11.11
CA GLN A 536 -3.43 46.61 -11.79
C GLN A 536 -3.51 45.45 -10.78
N GLU A 537 -4.29 44.42 -11.09
CA GLU A 537 -4.49 43.25 -10.22
C GLU A 537 -3.16 42.58 -9.82
N ASN A 538 -2.22 42.47 -10.77
CA ASN A 538 -0.90 41.89 -10.51
C ASN A 538 -0.08 42.70 -9.48
N ALA A 539 -0.18 44.04 -9.50
CA ALA A 539 0.53 44.89 -8.55
C ALA A 539 -0.01 44.73 -7.12
N ILE A 540 -1.34 44.61 -6.96
CA ILE A 540 -1.95 44.33 -5.65
C ILE A 540 -1.58 42.93 -5.16
N SER A 541 -1.63 41.94 -6.06
CA SER A 541 -1.27 40.55 -5.75
C SER A 541 0.19 40.44 -5.28
N SER A 542 1.11 41.13 -5.97
CA SER A 542 2.53 41.19 -5.59
C SER A 542 2.75 41.90 -4.25
N ALA A 543 2.11 43.05 -4.04
CA ALA A 543 2.24 43.79 -2.77
C ALA A 543 1.69 43.01 -1.58
N LEU A 544 0.57 42.29 -1.75
CA LEU A 544 0.05 41.39 -0.72
C LEU A 544 1.07 40.27 -0.44
N ALA A 545 1.64 39.65 -1.47
CA ALA A 545 2.65 38.61 -1.28
C ALA A 545 3.92 39.11 -0.55
N GLU A 546 4.33 40.36 -0.75
CA GLU A 546 5.43 40.99 -0.01
C GLU A 546 5.08 41.18 1.48
N VAL A 547 3.94 41.80 1.77
CA VAL A 547 3.47 42.04 3.16
C VAL A 547 3.38 40.73 3.95
N LEU A 548 2.96 39.65 3.30
CA LEU A 548 2.81 38.34 3.95
C LEU A 548 4.14 37.61 4.23
N ARG A 549 5.24 38.03 3.59
CA ARG A 549 6.58 37.45 3.72
C ARG A 549 7.52 38.31 4.57
N GLU A 550 7.26 39.60 4.68
CA GLU A 550 7.99 40.53 5.54
C GLU A 550 7.54 40.36 6.99
N ARG A 551 8.09 39.37 7.71
CA ARG A 551 8.29 39.34 9.17
C ARG A 551 9.02 38.08 9.59
#